data_AF-A0A7L1E1F0-F1
#
_entry.id   AF-A0A7L1E1F0-F1
#
_cell.length_a   1.000
_cell.length_b   1.000
_cell.length_c   1.000
_cell.angle_alpha   90.00
_cell.angle_beta   90.00
_cell.angle_gamma   90.00
#
_symmetry.space_group_name_H-M   'P 1'
#
loop_
_entity.id
_entity.type
_entity.pdbx_description
1 polymer ?
#
loop_
_entity_poly.entity_id
_entity_poly.type
_entity_poly.pdbx_seq_one_letter_code
_entity_poly.pdbx_strand_id
1 'polypeptide(L)'
;GRISRIPVPGRLQRPEPPAELPTAFPSKRKSVSKTSEPEFSGVPSLNFASNVPVDGVFKAANQRLRKSIKRVEPVSNKTVARRPLSRFQLEAELKNKDQLVETLKQQLARGEGTKIRALKKENERLVDEVEKLKKIQETCMTVLESRNISPDSNIEKEKETRACREKTTMLTKKVTEELKLFCHTVAEEKEMLETAMAKWKSAQEKNQRALEKHSCFQAQYKEWTATLEELEKLLPM
;
A
#
# COMPACT_ATOMS: atom_id res chain seq x y z
N GLY A 1 18.17 65.07 38.00
CA GLY A 1 19.19 64.08 37.58
C GLY A 1 18.95 62.77 38.30
N ARG A 2 18.70 61.68 37.58
CA ARG A 2 18.66 60.33 38.13
C ARG A 2 19.78 59.54 37.46
N ILE A 3 20.74 59.09 38.27
CA ILE A 3 21.88 58.27 37.82
C ILE A 3 21.44 56.82 37.99
N SER A 4 21.16 56.14 36.87
CA SER A 4 20.91 54.69 36.86
C SER A 4 22.23 53.94 37.04
N ARG A 5 22.30 53.13 38.11
CA ARG A 5 23.39 52.18 38.36
C ARG A 5 23.09 50.88 37.62
N ILE A 6 23.98 50.48 36.72
CA ILE A 6 23.95 49.18 36.05
C ILE A 6 24.51 48.13 37.03
N PRO A 7 23.84 46.98 37.24
CA PRO A 7 24.43 45.85 37.98
C PRO A 7 25.47 45.14 37.11
N VAL A 8 26.68 44.96 37.64
CA VAL A 8 27.73 44.10 37.05
C VAL A 8 27.61 42.70 37.65
N PRO A 9 27.47 41.64 36.84
CA PRO A 9 27.64 40.28 37.33
C PRO A 9 29.13 39.94 37.48
N GLY A 10 29.50 39.49 38.68
CA GLY A 10 30.86 39.18 39.08
C GLY A 10 31.46 37.95 38.41
N ARG A 11 32.80 37.99 38.30
CA ARG A 11 33.68 36.84 38.07
C ARG A 11 33.43 35.76 39.14
N LEU A 12 33.07 34.55 38.74
CA LEU A 12 33.34 33.34 39.52
C LEU A 12 33.78 32.20 38.59
N GLN A 13 35.02 31.78 38.84
CA GLN A 13 35.59 30.43 38.77
C GLN A 13 35.23 29.49 37.61
N ARG A 14 36.28 29.16 36.86
CA ARG A 14 36.48 27.91 36.13
C ARG A 14 36.48 26.74 37.11
N PRO A 15 35.79 25.64 36.78
CA PRO A 15 36.31 24.31 37.06
C PRO A 15 36.52 23.49 35.79
N GLU A 16 37.42 22.54 35.94
CA GLU A 16 38.00 21.56 35.02
C GLU A 16 37.03 20.65 34.22
N PRO A 17 37.56 19.95 33.19
CA PRO A 17 36.77 19.04 32.35
C PRO A 17 36.45 17.74 33.10
N PRO A 18 35.31 17.09 32.83
CA PRO A 18 35.07 15.76 33.37
C PRO A 18 35.91 14.73 32.61
N ALA A 19 36.60 13.93 33.41
CA ALA A 19 37.47 12.83 33.05
C ALA A 19 36.77 11.71 32.27
N GLU A 20 37.60 11.03 31.48
CA GLU A 20 37.32 9.76 30.83
C GLU A 20 37.13 8.60 31.83
N LEU A 21 36.55 7.51 31.28
CA LEU A 21 36.39 6.13 31.77
C LEU A 21 35.01 5.79 32.38
N PRO A 22 34.50 4.54 32.27
CA PRO A 22 34.90 3.41 31.43
C PRO A 22 33.72 2.76 30.65
N THR A 23 34.06 2.17 29.50
CA THR A 23 33.37 1.02 28.91
C THR A 23 33.24 -0.13 29.91
N ALA A 24 32.02 -0.48 30.33
CA ALA A 24 31.57 -1.85 30.59
C ALA A 24 30.17 -1.86 31.24
N PHE A 25 29.17 -2.37 30.52
CA PHE A 25 28.00 -2.99 31.15
C PHE A 25 27.67 -4.32 30.45
N PRO A 26 27.14 -5.30 31.19
CA PRO A 26 27.45 -6.71 30.98
C PRO A 26 26.62 -7.37 29.88
N SER A 27 27.35 -8.10 29.04
CA SER A 27 26.88 -9.19 28.20
C SER A 27 26.31 -10.33 29.06
N LYS A 28 25.03 -10.67 28.85
CA LYS A 28 24.50 -12.05 28.68
C LYS A 28 22.96 -12.05 28.78
N ARG A 29 22.29 -11.96 27.63
CA ARG A 29 21.14 -12.84 27.37
C ARG A 29 21.38 -13.52 26.04
N LYS A 30 21.57 -14.83 26.09
CA LYS A 30 21.62 -15.71 24.93
C LYS A 30 20.24 -15.69 24.28
N SER A 31 20.11 -15.07 23.12
CA SER A 31 19.03 -15.37 22.17
C SER A 31 19.65 -16.12 20.99
N VAL A 32 19.65 -17.45 21.11
CA VAL A 32 19.81 -18.33 19.97
C VAL A 32 18.50 -18.29 19.19
N SER A 33 18.52 -17.73 17.99
CA SER A 33 17.60 -18.13 16.93
C SER A 33 18.30 -17.91 15.61
N LYS A 34 18.69 -19.01 14.99
CA LYS A 34 19.15 -19.04 13.60
C LYS A 34 18.09 -18.40 12.71
N THR A 35 18.56 -17.56 11.82
CA THR A 35 17.87 -17.14 10.61
C THR A 35 17.49 -18.38 9.81
N SER A 36 16.20 -18.65 9.73
CA SER A 36 15.61 -19.43 8.65
C SER A 36 14.23 -18.84 8.42
N GLU A 37 14.09 -18.08 7.35
CA GLU A 37 12.79 -17.69 6.81
C GLU A 37 11.99 -18.97 6.55
N PRO A 38 10.75 -19.08 7.05
CA PRO A 38 9.87 -20.13 6.60
C PRO A 38 9.30 -19.72 5.23
N GLU A 39 9.90 -20.23 4.16
CA GLU A 39 9.21 -20.37 2.88
C GLU A 39 7.99 -21.27 3.10
N PHE A 40 6.80 -20.68 3.22
CA PHE A 40 5.56 -21.42 3.11
C PHE A 40 4.94 -21.17 1.73
N SER A 41 5.57 -21.77 0.72
CA SER A 41 4.86 -22.17 -0.49
C SER A 41 4.03 -23.41 -0.14
N GLY A 42 2.71 -23.26 -0.02
CA GLY A 42 1.85 -24.41 0.25
C GLY A 42 0.42 -24.09 0.63
N VAL A 43 -0.09 -22.90 0.31
CA VAL A 43 -1.54 -22.66 0.34
C VAL A 43 -2.04 -22.92 -1.08
N PRO A 44 -3.00 -23.85 -1.31
CA PRO A 44 -3.63 -23.97 -2.61
C PRO A 44 -4.24 -22.62 -2.96
N SER A 45 -3.73 -21.98 -4.02
CA SER A 45 -4.28 -20.73 -4.53
C SER A 45 -5.74 -20.97 -4.91
N LEU A 46 -6.68 -20.44 -4.11
CA LEU A 46 -8.10 -20.42 -4.48
C LEU A 46 -8.28 -19.34 -5.56
N ASN A 47 -8.02 -19.74 -6.80
CA ASN A 47 -8.30 -18.92 -7.98
C ASN A 47 -9.82 -18.91 -8.21
N PHE A 48 -10.49 -17.87 -7.73
CA PHE A 48 -11.87 -17.58 -8.11
C PHE A 48 -11.88 -16.94 -9.51
N ALA A 49 -11.75 -17.76 -10.55
CA ALA A 49 -11.99 -17.32 -11.92
C ALA A 49 -13.51 -17.23 -12.16
N SER A 50 -14.08 -16.07 -11.85
CA SER A 50 -15.43 -15.70 -12.30
C SER A 50 -15.36 -15.25 -13.76
N ASN A 51 -15.59 -16.18 -14.69
CA ASN A 51 -15.97 -15.86 -16.07
C ASN A 51 -17.37 -16.41 -16.30
N VAL A 52 -18.36 -15.75 -15.72
CA VAL A 52 -19.76 -15.91 -16.13
C VAL A 52 -20.24 -14.54 -16.58
N PRO A 53 -20.64 -14.36 -17.85
CA PRO A 53 -21.35 -13.16 -18.24
C PRO A 53 -22.62 -13.06 -17.40
N VAL A 54 -22.67 -12.03 -16.56
CA VAL A 54 -23.89 -11.50 -15.97
C VAL A 54 -24.72 -10.94 -17.13
N ASP A 55 -25.43 -11.80 -17.85
CA ASP A 55 -26.72 -11.45 -18.42
C ASP A 55 -27.49 -12.71 -18.81
N GLY A 56 -28.55 -12.96 -18.09
CA GLY A 56 -29.38 -14.16 -18.23
C GLY A 56 -30.61 -14.05 -17.37
N VAL A 57 -31.19 -12.85 -17.32
CA VAL A 57 -32.56 -12.62 -16.84
C VAL A 57 -33.43 -13.70 -17.47
N PHE A 58 -34.08 -14.53 -16.65
CA PHE A 58 -35.14 -15.43 -17.08
C PHE A 58 -36.28 -14.59 -17.67
N LYS A 59 -36.14 -14.20 -18.93
CA LYS A 59 -37.24 -13.77 -19.78
C LYS A 59 -38.08 -15.02 -20.00
N ALA A 60 -39.20 -15.10 -19.28
CA ALA A 60 -40.31 -15.96 -19.65
C ALA A 60 -40.71 -15.60 -21.09
N ALA A 61 -40.13 -16.31 -22.05
CA ALA A 61 -40.53 -16.26 -23.44
C ALA A 61 -41.90 -16.94 -23.50
N ASN A 62 -42.93 -16.13 -23.28
CA ASN A 62 -44.26 -16.34 -23.80
C ASN A 62 -44.14 -16.52 -25.31
N GLN A 63 -43.83 -17.73 -25.77
CA GLN A 63 -44.17 -18.14 -27.13
C GLN A 63 -45.68 -18.25 -27.17
N ARG A 64 -46.26 -17.09 -27.50
CA ARG A 64 -47.60 -16.90 -28.04
C ARG A 64 -47.85 -17.99 -29.08
N LEU A 65 -48.54 -19.05 -28.69
CA LEU A 65 -49.21 -19.93 -29.62
C LEU A 65 -50.26 -19.07 -30.33
N ARG A 66 -49.99 -18.75 -31.60
CA ARG A 66 -50.89 -17.94 -32.41
C ARG A 66 -52.28 -18.59 -32.41
N LYS A 67 -53.26 -17.89 -31.86
CA LYS A 67 -54.67 -18.10 -32.19
C LYS A 67 -54.86 -17.71 -33.65
N SER A 68 -54.69 -18.66 -34.56
CA SER A 68 -55.38 -18.64 -35.85
C SER A 68 -56.50 -19.67 -35.75
N ILE A 69 -57.69 -19.17 -35.43
CA ILE A 69 -58.93 -19.86 -35.78
C ILE A 69 -58.95 -19.92 -37.30
N LYS A 70 -58.63 -21.08 -37.85
CA LYS A 70 -59.14 -21.50 -39.14
C LYS A 70 -59.80 -22.83 -38.88
N ARG A 71 -61.13 -22.80 -38.75
CA ARG A 71 -61.96 -23.97 -39.02
C ARG A 71 -61.59 -24.41 -40.44
N VAL A 72 -60.71 -25.39 -40.54
CA VAL A 72 -60.60 -26.20 -41.74
C VAL A 72 -61.51 -27.37 -41.43
N GLU A 73 -62.61 -27.43 -42.18
CA GLU A 73 -63.48 -28.60 -42.27
C GLU A 73 -62.63 -29.88 -42.25
N PRO A 74 -63.12 -30.98 -41.66
CA PRO A 74 -62.55 -32.27 -41.99
C PRO A 74 -62.77 -32.48 -43.49
N VAL A 75 -61.74 -32.18 -44.28
CA VAL A 75 -61.61 -32.66 -45.66
C VAL A 75 -61.62 -34.17 -45.55
N SER A 76 -62.81 -34.73 -45.81
CA SER A 76 -63.02 -35.98 -46.51
C SER A 76 -61.91 -37.00 -46.23
N ASN A 77 -61.98 -37.62 -45.05
CA ASN A 77 -61.49 -39.00 -44.95
C ASN A 77 -62.45 -39.82 -45.79
N LYS A 78 -62.12 -39.84 -47.08
CA LYS A 78 -62.65 -40.75 -48.09
C LYS A 78 -62.87 -42.08 -47.39
N THR A 79 -64.12 -42.50 -47.40
CA THR A 79 -64.56 -43.85 -47.13
C THR A 79 -63.80 -44.78 -48.07
N VAL A 80 -62.54 -45.06 -47.78
CA VAL A 80 -61.95 -46.32 -48.20
C VAL A 80 -62.66 -47.29 -47.29
N ALA A 81 -63.76 -47.85 -47.81
CA ALA A 81 -64.41 -49.00 -47.23
C ALA A 81 -63.29 -49.94 -46.78
N ARG A 82 -63.05 -49.99 -45.46
CA ARG A 82 -62.14 -50.97 -44.88
C ARG A 82 -62.80 -52.29 -45.21
N ARG A 83 -62.34 -52.88 -46.31
CA ARG A 83 -62.53 -54.31 -46.60
C ARG A 83 -62.34 -55.01 -45.26
N PRO A 84 -63.26 -55.88 -44.81
CA PRO A 84 -63.10 -56.55 -43.52
C PRO A 84 -61.68 -57.13 -43.48
N LEU A 85 -60.81 -56.52 -42.66
CA LEU A 85 -59.46 -57.03 -42.49
C LEU A 85 -59.70 -58.46 -42.03
N SER A 86 -59.15 -59.44 -42.77
CA SER A 86 -59.33 -60.83 -42.37
C SER A 86 -58.88 -60.94 -40.92
N ARG A 87 -59.52 -61.81 -40.12
CA ARG A 87 -59.19 -62.00 -38.70
C ARG A 87 -57.68 -62.07 -38.45
N PHE A 88 -56.93 -62.66 -39.39
CA PHE A 88 -55.48 -62.74 -39.39
C PHE A 88 -54.76 -61.39 -39.48
N GLN A 89 -55.26 -60.42 -40.26
CA GLN A 89 -54.70 -59.07 -40.36
C GLN A 89 -54.93 -58.27 -39.07
N LEU A 90 -56.10 -58.43 -38.44
CA LEU A 90 -56.37 -57.80 -37.14
C LEU A 90 -55.50 -58.38 -36.03
N GLU A 91 -55.33 -59.70 -36.02
CA GLU A 91 -54.47 -60.39 -35.05
C GLU A 91 -52.99 -60.02 -35.23
N ALA A 92 -52.53 -59.85 -36.47
CA ALA A 92 -51.19 -59.35 -36.76
C ALA A 92 -51.00 -57.89 -36.31
N GLU A 93 -52.01 -57.02 -36.51
CA GLU A 93 -51.96 -55.64 -36.04
C GLU A 93 -51.94 -55.55 -34.51
N LEU A 94 -52.71 -56.41 -33.81
CA LEU A 94 -52.70 -56.50 -32.36
C LEU A 94 -51.34 -56.94 -31.84
N LYS A 95 -50.76 -58.01 -32.40
CA LYS A 95 -49.40 -58.47 -32.06
C LYS A 95 -48.35 -57.37 -32.28
N ASN A 96 -48.46 -56.63 -33.39
CA ASN A 96 -47.57 -55.50 -33.66
C ASN A 96 -47.73 -54.36 -32.63
N LYS A 97 -48.96 -54.05 -32.21
CA LYS A 97 -49.24 -53.03 -31.18
C LYS A 97 -48.74 -53.46 -29.81
N ASP A 98 -48.97 -54.71 -29.43
CA ASP A 98 -48.48 -55.27 -28.18
C ASP A 98 -46.94 -55.27 -28.15
N GLN A 99 -46.30 -55.64 -29.27
CA GLN A 99 -44.85 -55.57 -29.39
C GLN A 99 -44.31 -54.14 -29.34
N LEU A 100 -45.02 -53.16 -29.91
CA LEU A 100 -44.66 -51.75 -29.80
C LEU A 100 -44.77 -51.24 -28.37
N VAL A 101 -45.86 -51.56 -27.66
CA VAL A 101 -46.05 -51.19 -26.25
C VAL A 101 -44.94 -51.79 -25.39
N GLU A 102 -44.60 -53.05 -25.61
CA GLU A 102 -43.52 -53.70 -24.86
C GLU A 102 -42.16 -53.06 -25.15
N THR A 103 -41.90 -52.70 -26.43
CA THR A 103 -40.68 -51.98 -26.82
C THR A 103 -40.60 -50.60 -26.16
N LEU A 104 -41.70 -49.85 -26.14
CA LEU A 104 -41.77 -48.53 -25.52
C LEU A 104 -41.63 -48.60 -23.98
N LYS A 105 -42.23 -49.61 -23.34
CA LYS A 105 -42.05 -49.86 -21.89
C LYS A 105 -40.58 -50.13 -21.57
N GLN A 106 -39.92 -50.97 -22.35
CA GLN A 106 -38.50 -51.27 -22.16
C GLN A 106 -37.61 -50.04 -22.42
N GLN A 107 -37.93 -49.23 -23.43
CA GLN A 107 -37.22 -47.98 -23.70
C GLN A 107 -37.41 -46.95 -22.57
N LEU A 108 -38.62 -46.80 -22.03
CA LEU A 108 -38.90 -45.91 -20.91
C LEU A 108 -38.15 -46.36 -19.65
N ALA A 109 -38.24 -47.63 -19.29
CA ALA A 109 -37.52 -48.19 -18.14
C ALA A 109 -35.99 -48.00 -18.27
N ARG A 110 -35.43 -48.18 -19.47
CA ARG A 110 -34.01 -47.91 -19.74
C ARG A 110 -33.68 -46.42 -19.65
N GLY A 111 -34.50 -45.54 -20.21
CA GLY A 111 -34.29 -44.09 -20.19
C GLY A 111 -34.40 -43.47 -18.80
N GLU A 112 -35.37 -43.92 -18.00
CA GLU A 112 -35.51 -43.52 -16.59
C GLU A 112 -34.36 -44.07 -15.76
N GLY A 113 -33.97 -45.33 -15.96
CA GLY A 113 -32.84 -45.95 -15.26
C GLY A 113 -31.50 -45.26 -15.55
N THR A 114 -31.26 -44.81 -16.78
CA THR A 114 -30.04 -44.04 -17.12
C THR A 114 -30.08 -42.64 -16.53
N LYS A 115 -31.23 -41.95 -16.56
CA LYS A 115 -31.40 -40.64 -15.94
C LYS A 115 -31.21 -40.70 -14.42
N ILE A 116 -31.79 -41.69 -13.75
CA ILE A 116 -31.64 -41.91 -12.31
C ILE A 116 -30.18 -42.20 -11.97
N ARG A 117 -29.48 -43.01 -12.76
CA ARG A 117 -28.05 -43.30 -12.56
C ARG A 117 -27.18 -42.05 -12.72
N ALA A 118 -27.45 -41.22 -13.73
CA ALA A 118 -26.73 -39.98 -13.94
C ALA A 118 -26.94 -38.99 -12.78
N LEU A 119 -28.20 -38.82 -12.34
CA LEU A 119 -28.54 -37.97 -11.19
C LEU A 119 -27.91 -38.50 -9.88
N LYS A 120 -27.85 -39.81 -9.68
CA LYS A 120 -27.20 -40.41 -8.51
C LYS A 120 -25.70 -40.10 -8.49
N LYS A 121 -25.01 -40.28 -9.62
CA LYS A 121 -23.58 -39.96 -9.75
C LYS A 121 -23.30 -38.47 -9.54
N GLU A 122 -24.18 -37.61 -10.05
CA GLU A 122 -24.10 -36.17 -9.84
C GLU A 122 -24.29 -35.80 -8.36
N ASN A 123 -25.25 -36.43 -7.69
CA ASN A 123 -25.49 -36.21 -6.27
C ASN A 123 -24.29 -36.67 -5.42
N GLU A 124 -23.70 -37.83 -5.71
CA GLU A 124 -22.46 -38.30 -5.08
C GLU A 124 -21.32 -37.26 -5.25
N ARG A 125 -21.13 -36.71 -6.45
CA ARG A 125 -20.14 -35.64 -6.68
C ARG A 125 -20.42 -34.38 -5.86
N LEU A 126 -21.69 -33.96 -5.78
CA LEU A 126 -22.07 -32.78 -5.01
C LEU A 126 -21.86 -32.99 -3.51
N VAL A 127 -22.12 -34.20 -3.00
CA VAL A 127 -21.84 -34.56 -1.60
C VAL A 127 -20.35 -34.44 -1.31
N ASP A 128 -19.49 -34.98 -2.18
CA ASP A 128 -18.04 -34.87 -2.04
C ASP A 128 -17.56 -33.40 -2.05
N GLU A 129 -18.14 -32.58 -2.93
CA GLU A 129 -17.78 -31.15 -3.01
C GLU A 129 -18.23 -30.37 -1.77
N VAL A 130 -19.42 -30.66 -1.25
CA VAL A 130 -19.89 -30.09 0.02
C VAL A 130 -18.95 -30.47 1.16
N GLU A 131 -18.45 -31.70 1.19
CA GLU A 131 -17.50 -32.12 2.23
C GLU A 131 -16.15 -31.38 2.10
N LYS A 132 -15.64 -31.19 0.88
CA LYS A 132 -14.43 -30.38 0.67
C LYS A 132 -14.63 -28.93 1.10
N LEU A 133 -15.75 -28.32 0.73
CA LEU A 133 -16.07 -26.95 1.13
C LEU A 133 -16.19 -26.81 2.66
N LYS A 134 -16.77 -27.81 3.34
CA LYS A 134 -16.80 -27.85 4.81
C LYS A 134 -15.39 -27.92 5.40
N LYS A 135 -14.50 -28.76 4.87
CA LYS A 135 -13.09 -28.83 5.30
C LYS A 135 -12.36 -27.50 5.10
N ILE A 136 -12.60 -26.83 3.97
CA ILE A 136 -12.05 -25.49 3.71
C ILE A 136 -12.58 -24.49 4.74
N GLN A 137 -13.89 -24.46 4.98
CA GLN A 137 -14.51 -23.58 5.96
C GLN A 137 -13.94 -23.81 7.36
N GLU A 138 -13.85 -25.05 7.81
CA GLU A 138 -13.30 -25.42 9.12
C GLU A 138 -11.83 -25.00 9.26
N THR A 139 -11.04 -25.20 8.19
CA THR A 139 -9.65 -24.75 8.14
C THR A 139 -9.56 -23.23 8.26
N CYS A 140 -10.38 -22.48 7.51
CA CYS A 140 -10.43 -21.03 7.60
C CYS A 140 -10.82 -20.55 9.00
N MET A 141 -11.87 -21.16 9.59
CA MET A 141 -12.30 -20.84 10.96
C MET A 141 -11.19 -21.10 11.97
N THR A 142 -10.51 -22.25 11.89
CA THR A 142 -9.39 -22.61 12.78
C THR A 142 -8.24 -21.61 12.66
N VAL A 143 -7.91 -21.16 11.44
CA VAL A 143 -6.86 -20.13 11.24
C VAL A 143 -7.27 -18.80 11.85
N LEU A 144 -8.53 -18.38 11.70
CA LEU A 144 -9.04 -17.14 12.29
C LEU A 144 -9.05 -17.20 13.82
N GLU A 145 -9.52 -18.31 14.39
CA GLU A 145 -9.57 -18.53 15.85
C GLU A 145 -8.16 -18.63 16.46
N SER A 146 -7.27 -19.45 15.87
CA SER A 146 -5.89 -19.63 16.36
C SER A 146 -5.05 -18.35 16.29
N ARG A 147 -5.29 -17.52 15.28
CA ARG A 147 -4.63 -16.21 15.14
C ARG A 147 -5.40 -15.08 15.83
N ASN A 148 -6.53 -15.38 16.46
CA ASN A 148 -7.44 -14.43 17.09
C ASN A 148 -7.79 -13.24 16.17
N ILE A 149 -7.93 -13.52 14.87
CA ILE A 149 -8.26 -12.55 13.84
C ILE A 149 -9.77 -12.40 13.85
N SER A 150 -10.26 -11.45 14.65
CA SER A 150 -11.63 -10.96 14.53
C SER A 150 -11.70 -10.06 13.27
N PRO A 151 -12.68 -10.29 12.37
CA PRO A 151 -12.83 -9.48 11.16
C PRO A 151 -13.02 -8.00 11.52
N ASP A 152 -13.78 -7.69 12.57
CA ASP A 152 -14.06 -6.30 12.97
C ASP A 152 -12.84 -5.65 13.64
N SER A 153 -12.18 -6.35 14.57
CA SER A 153 -11.01 -5.79 15.27
C SER A 153 -9.82 -5.57 14.35
N ASN A 154 -9.59 -6.46 13.38
CA ASN A 154 -8.46 -6.35 12.47
C ASN A 154 -8.64 -5.17 11.49
N ILE A 155 -9.87 -4.94 11.01
CA ILE A 155 -10.19 -3.81 10.13
C ILE A 155 -9.93 -2.47 10.84
N GLU A 156 -10.39 -2.32 12.09
CA GLU A 156 -10.15 -1.08 12.84
C GLU A 156 -8.66 -0.87 13.16
N LYS A 157 -7.94 -1.92 13.56
CA LYS A 157 -6.48 -1.85 13.75
C LYS A 157 -5.74 -1.50 12.45
N GLU A 158 -6.14 -2.06 11.32
CA GLU A 158 -5.55 -1.74 10.01
C GLU A 158 -5.82 -0.28 9.62
N LYS A 159 -7.04 0.23 9.86
CA LYS A 159 -7.35 1.66 9.65
C LYS A 159 -6.51 2.56 10.53
N GLU A 160 -6.37 2.23 11.82
CA GLU A 160 -5.58 3.01 12.77
C GLU A 160 -4.09 3.00 12.39
N THR A 161 -3.53 1.83 12.06
CA THR A 161 -2.14 1.73 11.60
C THR A 161 -1.92 2.46 10.29
N ARG A 162 -2.87 2.43 9.34
CA ARG A 162 -2.82 3.23 8.12
C ARG A 162 -2.83 4.73 8.42
N ALA A 163 -3.76 5.20 9.24
CA ALA A 163 -3.84 6.61 9.63
C ALA A 163 -2.56 7.06 10.36
N CYS A 164 -1.99 6.20 11.20
CA CYS A 164 -0.70 6.45 11.86
C CYS A 164 0.43 6.57 10.82
N ARG A 165 0.54 5.63 9.88
CA ARG A 165 1.53 5.69 8.79
C ARG A 165 1.37 6.97 7.96
N GLU A 166 0.16 7.34 7.58
CA GLU A 166 -0.10 8.56 6.83
C GLU A 166 0.37 9.80 7.60
N LYS A 167 0.01 9.93 8.88
CA LYS A 167 0.48 11.02 9.75
C LYS A 167 2.01 11.04 9.85
N THR A 168 2.65 9.89 10.06
CA THR A 168 4.12 9.79 10.12
C THR A 168 4.74 10.23 8.80
N THR A 169 4.25 9.74 7.67
CA THR A 169 4.81 10.12 6.35
C THR A 169 4.65 11.61 6.06
N MET A 170 3.53 12.21 6.43
CA MET A 170 3.31 13.66 6.30
C MET A 170 4.28 14.45 7.18
N LEU A 171 4.43 14.07 8.45
CA LEU A 171 5.35 14.73 9.37
C LEU A 171 6.81 14.60 8.90
N THR A 172 7.21 13.41 8.43
CA THR A 172 8.55 13.19 7.89
C THR A 172 8.81 14.06 6.67
N LYS A 173 7.84 14.20 5.76
CA LYS A 173 7.95 15.11 4.60
C LYS A 173 8.16 16.56 5.05
N LYS A 174 7.32 17.04 5.98
CA LYS A 174 7.43 18.39 6.53
C LYS A 174 8.79 18.67 7.17
N VAL A 175 9.26 17.77 8.05
CA VAL A 175 10.58 17.92 8.69
C VAL A 175 11.70 17.88 7.66
N THR A 176 11.58 17.06 6.62
CA THR A 176 12.57 17.00 5.54
C THR A 176 12.62 18.30 4.74
N GLU A 177 11.47 18.91 4.46
CA GLU A 177 11.37 20.20 3.77
C GLU A 177 11.93 21.35 4.62
N GLU A 178 11.56 21.41 5.91
CA GLU A 178 12.09 22.41 6.85
C GLU A 178 13.60 22.28 7.02
N LEU A 179 14.14 21.05 7.10
CA LEU A 179 15.58 20.83 7.19
C LEU A 179 16.32 21.30 5.93
N LYS A 180 15.75 21.05 4.74
CA LYS A 180 16.32 21.54 3.48
C LYS A 180 16.35 23.07 3.44
N LEU A 181 15.25 23.71 3.86
CA LEU A 181 15.17 25.17 3.93
C LEU A 181 16.21 25.73 4.92
N PHE A 182 16.31 25.14 6.11
CA PHE A 182 17.31 25.51 7.11
C PHE A 182 18.73 25.40 6.57
N CYS A 183 19.08 24.27 5.93
CA CYS A 183 20.40 24.09 5.33
C CYS A 183 20.71 25.15 4.26
N HIS A 184 19.72 25.53 3.44
CA HIS A 184 19.87 26.58 2.45
C HIS A 184 20.14 27.94 3.12
N THR A 185 19.32 28.33 4.09
CA THR A 185 19.50 29.60 4.82
C THR A 185 20.86 29.66 5.53
N VAL A 186 21.29 28.57 6.17
CA VAL A 186 22.62 28.51 6.80
C VAL A 186 23.74 28.68 5.77
N ALA A 187 23.60 28.13 4.56
CA ALA A 187 24.59 28.31 3.51
C ALA A 187 24.66 29.78 3.05
N GLU A 188 23.52 30.43 2.85
CA GLU A 188 23.44 31.86 2.50
C GLU A 188 24.02 32.75 3.59
N GLU A 189 23.65 32.52 4.86
CA GLU A 189 24.18 33.26 6.00
C GLU A 189 25.70 33.09 6.15
N LYS A 190 26.20 31.87 5.91
CA LYS A 190 27.63 31.60 5.91
C LYS A 190 28.35 32.38 4.81
N GLU A 191 27.83 32.39 3.58
CA GLU A 191 28.42 33.15 2.47
C GLU A 191 28.43 34.66 2.76
N MET A 192 27.34 35.19 3.32
CA MET A 192 27.26 36.58 3.75
C MET A 192 28.30 36.91 4.83
N LEU A 193 28.48 36.02 5.81
CA LEU A 193 29.48 36.17 6.86
C LEU A 193 30.91 36.15 6.31
N GLU A 194 31.23 35.21 5.41
CA GLU A 194 32.54 35.12 4.75
C GLU A 194 32.84 36.39 3.94
N THR A 195 31.84 36.90 3.21
CA THR A 195 31.95 38.17 2.47
C THR A 195 32.18 39.36 3.40
N ALA A 196 31.44 39.45 4.51
CA ALA A 196 31.63 40.50 5.50
C ALA A 196 33.01 40.42 6.16
N MET A 197 33.48 39.20 6.47
CA MET A 197 34.80 38.97 7.04
C MET A 197 35.92 39.38 6.08
N ALA A 198 35.79 39.09 4.79
CA ALA A 198 36.75 39.53 3.77
C ALA A 198 36.81 41.07 3.67
N LYS A 199 35.65 41.75 3.69
CA LYS A 199 35.58 43.22 3.71
C LYS A 199 36.24 43.80 4.96
N TRP A 200 35.97 43.21 6.13
CA TRP A 200 36.58 43.63 7.40
C TRP A 200 38.10 43.51 7.36
N LYS A 201 38.64 42.37 6.89
CA LYS A 201 40.09 42.18 6.75
C LYS A 201 40.74 43.23 5.85
N SER A 202 40.14 43.50 4.69
CA SER A 202 40.61 44.56 3.78
C SER A 202 40.57 45.96 4.45
N ALA A 203 39.52 46.27 5.22
CA ALA A 203 39.45 47.52 5.97
C ALA A 203 40.51 47.62 7.07
N GLN A 204 40.76 46.52 7.79
CA GLN A 204 41.80 46.42 8.81
C GLN A 204 43.19 46.66 8.22
N GLU A 205 43.52 46.04 7.08
CA GLU A 205 44.80 46.28 6.38
C GLU A 205 44.95 47.73 5.93
N LYS A 206 43.88 48.35 5.42
CA LYS A 206 43.90 49.78 5.06
C LYS A 206 44.17 50.66 6.28
N ASN A 207 43.53 50.36 7.41
CA ASN A 207 43.75 51.10 8.66
C ASN A 207 45.19 50.91 9.17
N GLN A 208 45.72 49.69 9.11
CA GLN A 208 47.10 49.40 9.49
C GLN A 208 48.10 50.19 8.64
N ARG A 209 47.93 50.20 7.31
CA ARG A 209 48.76 51.03 6.41
C ARG A 209 48.65 52.52 6.70
N ALA A 210 47.47 53.01 7.09
CA ALA A 210 47.29 54.41 7.48
C ALA A 210 48.03 54.74 8.79
N LEU A 211 47.99 53.82 9.76
CA LEU A 211 48.70 53.97 11.03
C LEU A 211 50.23 54.00 10.84
N GLU A 212 50.76 53.13 9.98
CA GLU A 212 52.19 53.11 9.60
C GLU A 212 52.62 54.44 8.96
N LYS A 213 51.82 54.97 8.03
CA LYS A 213 52.07 56.30 7.44
C LYS A 213 52.07 57.39 8.50
N HIS A 214 51.08 57.40 9.39
CA HIS A 214 51.02 58.37 10.48
C HIS A 214 52.24 58.29 11.40
N SER A 215 52.69 57.08 11.74
CA SER A 215 53.91 56.88 12.54
C SER A 215 55.16 57.40 11.83
N CYS A 216 55.29 57.17 10.52
CA CYS A 216 56.37 57.71 9.70
C CYS A 216 56.37 59.25 9.70
N PHE A 217 55.21 59.88 9.45
CA PHE A 217 55.08 61.33 9.52
C PHE A 217 55.42 61.89 10.90
N GLN A 218 55.00 61.21 11.97
CA GLN A 218 55.31 61.63 13.33
C GLN A 218 56.81 61.56 13.63
N ALA A 219 57.52 60.53 13.13
CA ALA A 219 58.96 60.43 13.27
C ALA A 219 59.68 61.58 12.54
N GLN A 220 59.29 61.87 11.30
CA GLN A 220 59.80 63.02 10.54
C GLN A 220 59.54 64.33 11.28
N TYR A 221 58.32 64.55 11.77
CA TYR A 221 57.97 65.79 12.51
C TYR A 221 58.88 66.00 13.73
N LYS A 222 59.16 64.94 14.49
CA LYS A 222 60.08 64.99 15.63
C LYS A 222 61.50 65.31 15.21
N GLU A 223 61.97 64.74 14.10
CA GLU A 223 63.28 65.04 13.53
C GLU A 223 63.38 66.52 13.14
N TRP A 224 62.39 67.06 12.41
CA TRP A 224 62.33 68.49 12.07
C TRP A 224 62.31 69.38 13.31
N THR A 225 61.52 69.02 14.32
CA THR A 225 61.45 69.78 15.57
C THR A 225 62.80 69.79 16.29
N ALA A 226 63.47 68.64 16.40
CA ALA A 226 64.79 68.55 17.00
C ALA A 226 65.84 69.37 16.23
N THR A 227 65.81 69.38 14.88
CA THR A 227 66.71 70.21 14.08
C THR A 227 66.47 71.71 14.29
N LEU A 228 65.20 72.12 14.44
CA LEU A 228 64.86 73.52 14.74
C LEU A 228 65.32 73.93 16.12
N GLU A 229 65.10 73.10 17.15
CA GLU A 229 65.59 73.35 18.51
C GLU A 229 67.12 73.44 18.55
N GLU A 230 67.84 72.67 17.73
CA GLU A 230 69.29 72.74 17.65
C GLU A 230 69.78 74.02 16.95
N LEU A 231 69.13 74.42 15.86
CA LEU A 231 69.42 75.68 15.18
C LEU A 231 69.14 76.89 16.07
N GLU A 232 68.09 76.85 16.88
CA GLU A 232 67.75 77.90 17.85
C GLU A 232 68.87 78.08 18.89
N LYS A 233 69.49 76.99 19.38
CA LYS A 233 70.63 77.06 20.31
C LYS A 233 71.90 77.65 19.67
N LEU A 234 72.06 77.52 18.35
CA LEU A 234 73.22 78.02 17.61
C LEU A 234 73.08 79.49 17.21
N LEU A 235 71.89 80.08 17.34
CA LEU A 235 71.67 81.50 17.12
C LEU A 235 72.11 82.28 18.37
N PRO A 236 73.02 83.26 18.26
CA PRO A 236 73.31 84.14 19.38
C PRO A 236 72.08 85.02 19.65
N MET A 237 71.64 85.05 20.90
CA MET A 237 70.59 85.96 21.41
C MET A 237 70.92 87.43 21.15
#